data_AF-A0A0D8BP35-F1
#
_entry.id   AF-A0A0D8BP35-F1
#
_cell.length_a   1.000
_cell.length_b   1.000
_cell.length_c   1.000
_cell.angle_alpha   90.00
_cell.angle_beta   90.00
_cell.angle_gamma   90.00
#
_symmetry.space_group_name_H-M   'P 1'
#
loop_
_entity.id
_entity.type
_entity.pdbx_description
1 polymer ?
#
loop_
_entity_poly.entity_id
_entity_poly.type
_entity_poly.pdbx_seq_one_letter_code
_entity_poly.pdbx_strand_id
1 'polypeptide(L)' 'MPKHRLLIAGDGDALTAKDGRLYGPNPAFTLDMKEAMRSVQKLLDFHIETVVCCHGGLCRGNIREQLERITSSTA' A
#
# COMPACT_ATOMS: atom_id res chain seq x y z
N MET A 1 2.28 -4.66 24.29
CA MET A 1 1.89 -4.12 22.96
C MET A 1 3.03 -4.38 21.96
N PRO A 2 2.74 -4.67 20.67
CA PRO A 2 3.79 -4.90 19.67
C PRO A 2 4.66 -3.64 19.51
N LYS A 3 5.99 -3.83 19.43
CA LYS A 3 6.98 -2.74 19.39
C LYS A 3 7.10 -2.06 18.01
N HIS A 4 6.56 -2.67 16.95
CA HIS A 4 6.66 -2.17 15.58
C HIS A 4 5.35 -2.42 14.82
N ARG A 5 4.95 -1.44 13.98
CA ARG A 5 3.80 -1.51 13.07
C ARG A 5 4.28 -1.35 11.63
N LEU A 6 4.95 -2.40 11.16
CA LEU A 6 5.61 -2.47 9.85
C LEU A 6 4.82 -3.41 8.92
N LEU A 7 4.49 -2.92 7.73
CA LEU A 7 4.06 -3.75 6.61
C LEU A 7 5.23 -3.91 5.64
N ILE A 8 5.54 -5.15 5.26
CA ILE A 8 6.45 -5.43 4.16
C ILE A 8 5.57 -5.77 2.96
N ALA A 9 5.47 -4.84 2.02
CA ALA A 9 4.84 -5.07 0.73
C ALA A 9 5.87 -5.74 -0.15
N GLY A 10 5.79 -7.08 -0.23
CA GLY A 10 6.57 -7.87 -1.19
C GLY A 10 6.26 -7.48 -2.63
N ASP A 11 7.02 -8.01 -3.57
CA ASP A 11 6.70 -7.92 -5.01
C ASP A 11 5.39 -8.63 -5.30
N GLY A 12 4.32 -7.87 -5.22
CA GLY A 12 2.97 -8.36 -5.35
C GLY A 12 2.04 -7.18 -5.32
N ASP A 13 2.02 -6.44 -6.43
CA ASP A 13 0.87 -5.82 -7.09
C ASP A 13 -0.14 -4.98 -6.27
N ALA A 14 0.03 -4.81 -4.96
CA ALA A 14 -0.93 -4.14 -4.11
C ALA A 14 -0.54 -2.68 -3.87
N LEU A 15 0.74 -2.42 -3.60
CA LEU A 15 1.25 -1.08 -3.33
C LEU A 15 2.62 -0.89 -3.98
N THR A 16 2.77 0.24 -4.67
CA THR A 16 4.07 0.71 -5.16
C THR A 16 4.49 1.94 -4.37
N ALA A 17 5.79 2.22 -4.30
CA ALA A 17 6.29 3.43 -3.68
C ALA A 17 7.13 4.25 -4.67
N LYS A 18 7.06 5.57 -4.55
CA LYS A 18 7.94 6.49 -5.27
C LYS A 18 8.13 7.75 -4.43
N ASP A 19 9.38 8.17 -4.27
CA ASP A 19 9.75 9.37 -3.52
C ASP A 19 9.16 9.41 -2.09
N GLY A 20 9.14 8.26 -1.41
CA GLY A 20 8.60 8.11 -0.05
C GLY A 20 7.07 8.12 0.05
N ARG A 21 6.35 8.12 -1.06
CA ARG A 21 4.88 8.07 -1.12
C ARG A 21 4.35 6.75 -1.66
N LEU A 22 3.24 6.30 -1.11
CA LEU A 22 2.50 5.13 -1.57
C LEU A 22 1.61 5.47 -2.76
N TYR A 23 1.59 4.53 -3.69
CA TYR A 23 0.75 4.46 -4.88
C TYR A 23 0.09 3.09 -4.93
N GLY A 24 -1.01 3.00 -5.67
CA GLY A 24 -1.75 1.75 -5.83
C GLY A 24 -1.02 0.68 -6.67
N PRO A 25 -1.74 -0.40 -6.98
CA PRO A 25 -1.33 -1.43 -7.93
C PRO A 25 -0.85 -0.83 -9.25
N ASN A 26 0.19 -1.42 -9.86
CA ASN A 26 0.65 -0.99 -11.19
C ASN A 26 -0.18 -1.69 -12.28
N PRO A 27 -0.99 -0.97 -13.08
CA PRO A 27 -1.87 -1.59 -14.08
C PRO A 27 -1.14 -2.43 -15.14
N ALA A 28 0.15 -2.17 -15.39
CA ALA A 28 0.94 -2.92 -16.36
C ALA A 28 1.31 -4.33 -15.89
N PHE A 29 1.27 -4.59 -14.58
CA PHE A 29 1.71 -5.85 -13.96
C PHE A 29 0.62 -6.52 -13.12
N THR A 30 -0.46 -5.81 -12.80
CA THR A 30 -1.57 -6.34 -12.01
C THR A 30 -2.60 -7.07 -12.88
N LEU A 31 -2.71 -8.38 -12.70
CA LEU A 31 -3.61 -9.25 -13.47
C LEU A 31 -5.11 -8.96 -13.22
N ASP A 32 -5.49 -8.73 -11.96
CA ASP A 32 -6.85 -8.36 -11.56
C ASP A 32 -6.81 -7.11 -10.69
N MET A 33 -6.99 -5.96 -11.34
CA MET A 33 -7.02 -4.67 -10.67
C MET A 33 -8.12 -4.57 -9.60
N LYS A 34 -9.26 -5.24 -9.81
CA LYS A 34 -10.40 -5.16 -8.89
C LYS A 34 -10.08 -5.89 -7.59
N GLU A 35 -9.56 -7.11 -7.68
CA GLU A 35 -9.17 -7.87 -6.50
C GLU A 35 -7.91 -7.29 -5.82
N ALA A 36 -6.99 -6.71 -6.58
CA ALA A 36 -5.85 -5.99 -6.03
C ALA A 36 -6.30 -4.79 -5.17
N MET A 37 -7.20 -3.95 -5.68
CA MET A 37 -7.75 -2.83 -4.92
C MET A 37 -8.54 -3.29 -3.68
N ARG A 38 -9.28 -4.40 -3.80
CA ARG A 38 -9.96 -5.03 -2.66
C ARG A 38 -8.99 -5.49 -1.58
N SER A 39 -7.82 -5.97 -1.99
CA SER A 39 -6.76 -6.37 -1.06
C SER A 39 -6.10 -5.16 -0.39
N VAL A 40 -5.91 -4.06 -1.11
CA VAL A 40 -5.42 -2.79 -0.53
C VAL A 40 -6.40 -2.24 0.50
N GLN A 41 -7.71 -2.32 0.25
CA GLN A 41 -8.73 -1.89 1.21
C GLN A 41 -8.63 -2.61 2.56
N LYS A 42 -8.33 -3.92 2.55
CA LYS A 42 -8.13 -4.69 3.80
C LYS A 42 -6.96 -4.16 4.64
N LEU A 43 -6.01 -3.43 4.04
CA LEU A 43 -4.88 -2.84 4.77
C LEU A 43 -5.32 -1.68 5.70
N LEU A 44 -6.48 -1.07 5.44
CA LEU A 44 -7.03 0.01 6.28
C LEU A 44 -7.42 -0.46 7.68
N ASP A 45 -7.73 -1.75 7.84
CA ASP A 45 -8.09 -2.36 9.12
C ASP A 45 -6.88 -2.47 10.07
N PHE A 46 -5.66 -2.35 9.54
CA PHE A 46 -4.43 -2.42 10.31
C PHE A 46 -3.92 -1.03 10.65
N HIS A 47 -3.39 -0.88 11.87
CA HIS A 47 -2.62 0.31 12.21
C HIS A 47 -1.19 0.14 11.72
N ILE A 48 -0.86 0.76 10.59
CA ILE A 48 0.43 0.67 9.90
C ILE A 48 1.14 2.01 10.02
N GLU A 49 2.38 2.01 10.50
CA GLU A 49 3.20 3.23 10.66
C GLU A 49 4.29 3.32 9.58
N THR A 50 4.71 2.19 9.03
CA THR A 50 5.77 2.10 8.02
C THR A 50 5.40 1.03 7.00
N VAL A 51 5.64 1.33 5.73
CA VAL A 51 5.55 0.37 4.63
C VAL A 51 6.91 0.29 3.95
N VAL A 52 7.40 -0.91 3.71
CA VAL A 52 8.56 -1.15 2.84
C VAL A 52 8.05 -1.80 1.57
N CYS A 53 8.21 -1.11 0.44
CA CYS A 53 7.90 -1.63 -0.89
C CYS A 53 9.20 -2.15 -1.54
N CYS A 54 9.19 -3.40 -1.99
CA CYS A 54 10.33 -4.00 -2.71
C CYS A 54 10.75 -3.16 -3.93
N HIS A 55 9.78 -2.59 -4.65
CA HIS A 55 10.00 -1.57 -5.68
C HIS A 55 9.50 -0.21 -5.19
N GLY A 56 10.42 0.66 -4.74
CA GLY A 56 10.09 2.03 -4.33
C GLY A 56 10.56 2.45 -2.95
N GLY A 57 11.06 1.49 -2.15
CA GLY A 57 11.72 1.77 -0.88
C GLY A 57 10.76 1.97 0.28
N LEU A 58 11.16 2.83 1.22
CA LEU A 58 10.51 3.01 2.52
C LEU A 58 9.51 4.17 2.49
N CYS A 59 8.26 3.88 2.86
CA CYS A 59 7.21 4.88 3.11
C CYS A 59 6.93 4.98 4.60
N ARG A 60 6.90 6.21 5.12
CA ARG A 60 6.57 6.54 6.51
C ARG A 60 5.71 7.78 6.57
N GLY A 61 4.93 7.89 7.64
CA GLY A 61 4.05 9.04 7.89
C GLY A 61 2.73 8.92 7.15
N ASN A 62 1.63 9.11 7.88
CA ASN A 62 0.27 9.16 7.35
C ASN A 62 -0.10 8.00 6.42
N ILE A 63 0.41 6.79 6.68
CA ILE A 63 0.20 5.62 5.81
C ILE A 63 -1.30 5.37 5.59
N ARG A 64 -2.12 5.49 6.64
CA ARG A 64 -3.58 5.39 6.54
C ARG A 64 -4.17 6.36 5.52
N GLU A 65 -3.84 7.66 5.61
CA GLU A 65 -4.35 8.67 4.67
C GLU A 65 -3.90 8.38 3.22
N GLN A 66 -2.69 7.86 3.05
CA GLN A 66 -2.18 7.48 1.74
C GLN A 66 -2.95 6.27 1.17
N LEU A 67 -3.25 5.26 1.99
CA LEU A 67 -4.08 4.11 1.61
C LEU A 67 -5.50 4.54 1.28
N GLU A 68 -6.10 5.41 2.10
CA GLU A 68 -7.44 5.96 1.86
C GLU A 68 -7.51 6.66 0.50
N ARG A 69 -6.53 7.51 0.16
CA ARG A 69 -6.43 8.16 -1.14
C ARG A 69 -6.37 7.17 -2.31
N ILE A 70 -5.60 6.09 -2.16
CA ILE A 70 -5.48 5.06 -3.20
C ILE A 70 -6.83 4.37 -3.40
N THR A 71 -7.49 3.99 -2.31
CA THR A 71 -8.77 3.27 -2.35
C THR A 71 -9.97 4.13 -2.77
N SER A 72 -9.90 5.46 -2.57
CA SER A 72 -10.97 6.39 -2.96
C SER A 72 -10.86 6.92 -4.38
N SER A 73 -9.67 6.88 -4.99
CA SER A 73 -9.45 7.33 -6.38
C SER A 73 -9.94 6.35 -7.45
N THR A 74 -10.64 5.28 -7.04
CA THR A 74 -11.13 4.21 -7.92
C THR A 74 -12.62 3.98 -7.70
N ALA A 75 -13.41 5.04 -7.84
CA ALA A 75 -14.87 5.01 -8.00
C ALA A 75 -15.25 5.29 -9.45
#